data_AF-A0A845LJ79-F1
#
_entry.id   AF-A0A845LJ79-F1
#
_cell.length_a   1.000
_cell.length_b   1.000
_cell.length_c   1.000
_cell.angle_alpha   90.00
_cell.angle_beta   90.00
_cell.angle_gamma   90.00
#
_symmetry.space_group_name_H-M   'P 1'
#
loop_
_entity.id
_entity.type
_entity.pdbx_description
1 polymer ?
#
loop_
_entity_poly.entity_id
_entity_poly.type
_entity_poly.pdbx_seq_one_letter_code
_entity_poly.pdbx_strand_id
1 'polypeptide(L)'
;MFHARSAKGLTIRELAAASGVTEATISYIENNHGQPTLRVLKKLSAVLDVSLDYLGCYDLLPEESLGQKIKKYRLMSGLTINEFATLIGVSDKSIRSWEKDKRVPFLHIQRLLLHK
;
A
#
# COMPACT_ATOMS: atom_id res chain seq x y z
N MET A 1 -7.40 10.37 4.46
CA MET A 1 -6.20 11.26 4.44
C MET A 1 -6.49 12.64 5.03
N PHE A 2 -7.53 13.36 4.58
CA PHE A 2 -7.93 14.68 5.12
C PHE A 2 -7.91 14.76 6.66
N HIS A 3 -8.54 13.80 7.35
CA HIS A 3 -8.57 13.79 8.81
C HIS A 3 -7.19 13.74 9.46
N ALA A 4 -6.26 12.92 8.94
CA ALA A 4 -4.89 12.84 9.45
C ALA A 4 -4.10 14.12 9.20
N ARG A 5 -4.24 14.73 8.01
CA ARG A 5 -3.61 16.03 7.72
C ARG A 5 -4.14 17.12 8.65
N SER A 6 -5.46 17.22 8.80
CA SER A 6 -6.11 18.20 9.66
C SER A 6 -5.75 18.01 11.14
N ALA A 7 -5.61 16.76 11.61
CA ALA A 7 -5.16 16.48 12.98
C ALA A 7 -3.71 16.93 13.25
N LYS A 8 -2.83 16.91 12.23
CA LYS A 8 -1.49 17.50 12.29
C LYS A 8 -1.47 19.03 12.11
N GLY A 9 -2.61 19.66 11.85
CA GLY A 9 -2.72 21.11 11.63
C GLY A 9 -2.08 21.61 10.34
N LEU A 10 -1.78 20.72 9.38
CA LEU A 10 -1.07 21.06 8.15
C LEU A 10 -2.04 21.51 7.05
N THR A 11 -1.67 22.52 6.29
CA THR A 11 -2.29 22.82 4.98
C THR A 11 -1.84 21.79 3.92
N ILE A 12 -2.56 21.73 2.79
CA ILE A 12 -2.14 20.90 1.63
C ILE A 12 -0.74 21.31 1.15
N ARG A 13 -0.46 22.62 1.12
CA ARG A 13 0.83 23.17 0.71
C ARG A 13 1.98 22.74 1.63
N GLU A 14 1.76 22.78 2.94
CA GLU A 14 2.78 22.35 3.92
C GLU A 14 3.03 20.85 3.84
N LEU A 15 1.96 20.04 3.73
CA LEU A 15 2.10 18.60 3.54
C LEU A 15 2.82 18.28 2.22
N ALA A 16 2.53 19.01 1.15
CA ALA A 16 3.20 18.86 -0.14
C ALA A 16 4.71 19.13 -0.02
N ALA A 17 5.07 20.26 0.60
CA ALA A 17 6.45 20.65 0.82
C ALA A 17 7.21 19.61 1.67
N ALA A 18 6.60 19.13 2.76
CA ALA A 18 7.24 18.17 3.67
C ALA A 18 7.35 16.75 3.07
N SER A 19 6.37 16.29 2.30
CA SER A 19 6.35 14.92 1.75
C SER A 19 7.01 14.79 0.37
N GLY A 20 7.23 15.91 -0.32
CA GLY A 20 7.66 15.91 -1.73
C GLY A 20 6.63 15.25 -2.65
N VAL A 21 5.35 15.36 -2.31
CA VAL A 21 4.17 15.00 -3.13
C VAL A 21 3.51 16.31 -3.57
N THR A 22 3.01 16.40 -4.79
CA THR A 22 2.43 17.66 -5.27
C THR A 22 1.10 17.97 -4.57
N GLU A 23 0.79 19.26 -4.42
CA GLU A 23 -0.49 19.72 -3.88
C GLU A 23 -1.68 19.14 -4.66
N ALA A 24 -1.55 19.06 -5.99
CA ALA A 24 -2.54 18.44 -6.87
C ALA A 24 -2.76 16.96 -6.53
N THR A 25 -1.70 16.18 -6.30
CA THR A 25 -1.85 14.76 -5.89
C THR A 25 -2.50 14.63 -4.52
N ILE A 26 -2.12 15.47 -3.54
CA ILE A 26 -2.72 15.48 -2.21
C ILE A 26 -4.21 15.81 -2.30
N SER A 27 -4.57 16.87 -3.03
CA SER A 27 -5.96 17.26 -3.27
C SER A 27 -6.76 16.15 -3.97
N TYR A 28 -6.19 15.50 -4.98
CA TYR A 28 -6.82 14.38 -5.68
C TYR A 28 -7.12 13.20 -4.75
N ILE A 29 -6.22 12.92 -3.79
CA ILE A 29 -6.40 11.89 -2.76
C ILE A 29 -7.50 12.29 -1.75
N GLU A 30 -7.50 13.53 -1.26
CA GLU A 30 -8.53 13.98 -0.29
C GLU A 30 -9.94 14.00 -0.88
N ASN A 31 -10.06 14.22 -2.18
CA ASN A 31 -11.32 14.23 -2.90
C ASN A 31 -11.76 12.85 -3.42
N ASN A 32 -11.09 11.76 -3.03
CA ASN A 32 -11.39 10.38 -3.44
C ASN A 32 -11.39 10.15 -4.96
N HIS A 33 -10.66 10.95 -5.74
CA HIS A 33 -10.65 10.81 -7.20
C HIS A 33 -9.82 9.61 -7.69
N GLY A 34 -9.04 8.95 -6.82
CA GLY A 34 -8.38 7.70 -7.15
C GLY A 34 -7.52 7.14 -6.02
N GLN A 35 -7.02 5.92 -6.23
CA GLN A 35 -6.20 5.21 -5.25
C GLN A 35 -4.72 5.64 -5.36
N PRO A 36 -4.12 6.21 -4.31
CA PRO A 36 -2.72 6.59 -4.34
C PRO A 36 -1.81 5.35 -4.43
N THR A 37 -0.66 5.53 -5.08
CA THR A 37 0.35 4.48 -5.09
C THR A 37 0.95 4.30 -3.71
N LEU A 38 1.45 3.09 -3.41
CA LEU A 38 2.14 2.81 -2.15
C LEU A 38 3.34 3.74 -1.91
N ARG A 39 4.06 4.14 -2.97
CA ARG A 39 5.19 5.08 -2.86
C ARG A 39 4.74 6.47 -2.39
N VAL A 40 3.59 6.94 -2.87
CA VAL A 40 2.99 8.20 -2.41
C VAL A 40 2.51 8.06 -0.97
N LEU A 41 1.82 6.97 -0.63
CA LEU A 41 1.38 6.70 0.73
C LEU A 41 2.55 6.64 1.72
N LYS A 42 3.69 6.01 1.36
CA LYS A 42 4.91 5.99 2.19
C LYS A 42 5.38 7.40 2.55
N LYS A 43 5.50 8.27 1.55
CA LYS A 43 5.90 9.67 1.76
C LYS A 43 4.94 10.42 2.67
N LEU A 44 3.63 10.26 2.45
CA LEU A 44 2.61 10.94 3.23
C LEU A 44 2.54 10.40 4.67
N SER A 45 2.58 9.08 4.84
CA SER A 45 2.55 8.41 6.15
C SER A 45 3.69 8.86 7.07
N ALA A 46 4.90 9.04 6.52
CA ALA A 46 6.06 9.49 7.28
C ALA A 46 5.90 10.92 7.83
N VAL A 47 5.25 11.82 7.08
CA VAL A 47 5.00 13.20 7.53
C VAL A 47 3.80 13.28 8.47
N LEU A 48 2.76 12.51 8.15
CA LEU A 48 1.52 12.49 8.92
C LEU A 48 1.61 11.67 10.21
N ASP A 49 2.67 10.90 10.38
CA ASP A 49 2.91 10.05 11.57
C ASP A 49 1.74 9.09 11.83
N VAL A 50 1.27 8.50 10.73
CA VAL A 50 0.20 7.50 10.73
C VAL A 50 0.68 6.28 9.97
N SER A 51 0.08 5.13 10.27
CA SER A 51 0.44 3.89 9.60
C SER A 51 -0.01 3.85 8.13
N LEU A 52 0.68 3.05 7.31
CA LEU A 52 0.35 2.88 5.88
C LEU A 52 -1.01 2.20 5.68
N ASP A 53 -1.31 1.22 6.54
CA ASP A 53 -2.58 0.53 6.61
C ASP A 53 -3.73 1.51 6.86
N TYR A 54 -3.60 2.42 7.84
CA TYR A 54 -4.59 3.46 8.10
C TYR A 54 -4.78 4.39 6.88
N LEU A 55 -3.69 4.82 6.25
CA LEU A 55 -3.76 5.79 5.15
C LEU A 55 -4.27 5.17 3.84
N GLY A 56 -3.95 3.90 3.62
CA GLY A 56 -4.34 3.12 2.44
C GLY A 56 -5.62 2.30 2.60
N CYS A 57 -6.21 2.28 3.80
CA CYS A 57 -7.36 1.44 4.18
C CYS A 57 -7.15 -0.04 3.79
N TYR A 58 -5.94 -0.56 4.01
CA TYR A 58 -5.56 -1.91 3.55
C TYR A 58 -6.21 -3.03 4.37
N ASP A 59 -6.61 -2.72 5.60
CA ASP A 59 -7.43 -3.57 6.47
C ASP A 59 -8.80 -3.92 5.83
N LEU A 60 -9.34 -3.02 5.01
CA LEU A 60 -10.61 -3.19 4.29
C LEU A 60 -10.48 -3.92 2.95
N LEU A 61 -9.27 -4.31 2.54
CA LEU A 61 -9.10 -5.06 1.30
C LEU A 61 -9.75 -6.45 1.40
N PRO A 62 -10.33 -6.94 0.30
CA PRO A 62 -10.95 -8.26 0.25
C PRO A 62 -9.94 -9.38 0.47
N GLU A 63 -10.42 -10.55 0.88
CA GLU A 63 -9.63 -11.75 1.19
C GLU A 63 -10.32 -13.05 0.74
N GLU A 64 -11.20 -12.98 -0.25
CA GLU A 64 -11.92 -14.16 -0.77
C GLU A 64 -11.00 -15.10 -1.55
N SER A 65 -10.04 -14.56 -2.31
CA SER A 65 -9.08 -15.32 -3.11
C SER A 65 -7.68 -15.33 -2.49
N LEU A 66 -6.84 -16.28 -2.93
CA LEU A 66 -5.44 -16.30 -2.54
C LEU A 66 -4.70 -15.04 -3.03
N GLY A 67 -4.96 -14.59 -4.26
CA GLY A 67 -4.37 -13.38 -4.81
C GLY A 67 -4.72 -12.14 -3.99
N GLN A 68 -5.96 -12.04 -3.54
CA GLN A 68 -6.41 -10.96 -2.66
C GLN A 68 -5.71 -10.98 -1.29
N LYS A 69 -5.62 -12.15 -0.64
CA LYS A 69 -4.88 -12.32 0.63
C LYS A 69 -3.42 -11.92 0.51
N ILE A 70 -2.75 -12.37 -0.57
CA ILE A 70 -1.34 -12.02 -0.85
C ILE A 70 -1.20 -10.50 -1.02
N LYS A 71 -2.10 -9.88 -1.80
CA LYS A 71 -2.08 -8.43 -2.04
C LYS A 71 -2.30 -7.64 -0.75
N LYS A 72 -3.28 -8.04 0.07
CA LYS A 72 -3.58 -7.40 1.35
C LYS A 72 -2.39 -7.49 2.29
N TYR A 73 -1.86 -8.69 2.51
CA TYR A 73 -0.66 -8.91 3.32
C TYR A 73 0.51 -8.02 2.86
N ARG A 74 0.79 -8.00 1.55
CA ARG A 74 1.87 -7.19 0.99
C ARG A 74 1.67 -5.69 1.28
N LEU A 75 0.46 -5.18 1.08
CA LEU A 75 0.16 -3.76 1.26
C LEU A 75 0.14 -3.36 2.74
N MET A 76 -0.43 -4.19 3.61
CA MET A 76 -0.37 -3.99 5.08
C MET A 76 1.07 -4.01 5.59
N SER A 77 1.95 -4.82 4.98
CA SER A 77 3.38 -4.83 5.29
C SER A 77 4.15 -3.62 4.70
N GLY A 78 3.47 -2.72 3.97
CA GLY A 78 4.09 -1.57 3.34
C GLY A 78 5.06 -1.93 2.21
N LEU A 79 4.94 -3.11 1.59
CA LEU A 79 5.87 -3.60 0.59
C LEU A 79 5.37 -3.32 -0.84
N THR A 80 6.24 -2.76 -1.68
CA THR A 80 6.03 -2.74 -3.13
C THR A 80 6.15 -4.16 -3.68
N ILE A 81 5.66 -4.36 -4.90
CA ILE A 81 5.79 -5.65 -5.60
C ILE A 81 7.26 -6.10 -5.66
N ASN A 82 8.19 -5.17 -5.93
CA ASN A 82 9.60 -5.48 -6.01
C ASN A 82 10.19 -5.83 -4.64
N GLU A 83 9.93 -5.03 -3.61
CA GLU A 83 10.39 -5.30 -2.23
C GLU A 83 9.87 -6.66 -1.73
N PHE A 84 8.60 -6.98 -2.00
CA PHE A 84 8.02 -8.26 -1.60
C PHE A 84 8.60 -9.44 -2.38
N ALA A 85 8.79 -9.28 -3.68
CA ALA A 85 9.40 -10.31 -4.52
C ALA A 85 10.83 -10.62 -4.07
N THR A 86 11.63 -9.58 -3.77
CA THR A 86 12.98 -9.71 -3.20
C THR A 86 12.94 -10.41 -1.83
N LEU A 87 12.01 -10.02 -0.95
CA LEU A 87 11.88 -10.58 0.40
C LEU A 87 11.66 -12.10 0.39
N ILE A 88 10.88 -12.63 -0.56
CA ILE A 88 10.55 -14.06 -0.64
C ILE A 88 11.31 -14.80 -1.75
N GLY A 89 12.29 -14.16 -2.39
CA GLY A 89 13.18 -14.78 -3.38
C GLY A 89 12.52 -15.16 -4.70
N VAL A 90 11.58 -14.36 -5.21
CA VAL A 90 10.87 -14.60 -6.48
C VAL A 90 10.90 -13.39 -7.41
N SER A 91 10.41 -13.55 -8.64
CA SER A 91 10.28 -12.43 -9.58
C SER A 91 9.07 -11.55 -9.29
N ASP A 92 9.15 -10.26 -9.63
CA ASP A 92 8.03 -9.33 -9.57
C ASP A 92 6.83 -9.78 -10.45
N LYS A 93 7.12 -10.45 -11.58
CA LYS A 93 6.12 -11.09 -12.45
C LYS A 93 5.33 -12.16 -11.72
N SER A 94 5.96 -12.95 -10.85
CA SER A 94 5.29 -13.97 -10.03
C SER A 94 4.26 -13.31 -9.12
N ILE A 95 4.67 -12.29 -8.37
CA ILE A 95 3.77 -11.54 -7.47
C ILE A 95 2.59 -10.95 -8.25
N ARG A 96 2.84 -10.25 -9.36
CA ARG A 96 1.78 -9.68 -10.21
C ARG A 96 0.80 -10.73 -10.74
N SER A 97 1.30 -11.93 -11.04
CA SER A 97 0.49 -13.04 -11.51
C SER A 97 -0.37 -13.61 -10.39
N TRP A 98 0.18 -13.75 -9.19
CA TRP A 98 -0.51 -14.29 -8.02
C TRP A 98 -1.58 -13.34 -7.51
N GLU A 99 -1.30 -12.05 -7.37
CA GLU A 99 -2.28 -11.05 -6.93
C GLU A 99 -3.46 -10.83 -7.89
N LYS A 100 -3.33 -11.33 -9.11
CA LYS A 100 -4.39 -11.31 -10.14
C LYS A 100 -5.03 -12.68 -10.32
N ASP A 101 -4.73 -13.64 -9.43
CA ASP A 101 -5.19 -15.03 -9.49
C ASP A 101 -4.91 -15.72 -10.84
N LYS A 102 -3.93 -15.22 -11.63
CA LYS A 102 -3.55 -15.80 -12.92
C LYS A 102 -2.72 -17.07 -12.77
N ARG A 103 -2.03 -17.19 -11.64
CA ARG A 103 -1.24 -18.36 -11.23
C ARG A 103 -1.30 -18.49 -9.73
N VAL A 104 -1.08 -19.69 -9.25
CA VAL A 104 -1.02 -20.01 -7.82
C VAL A 104 0.45 -20.23 -7.43
N PRO A 105 0.95 -19.69 -6.30
CA PRO A 105 2.29 -19.99 -5.80
C PRO A 105 2.47 -21.48 -5.46
N PHE A 106 3.71 -21.97 -5.44
CA PHE A 106 3.98 -23.32 -4.92
C PHE A 106 3.56 -23.45 -3.45
N LEU A 107 3.21 -24.67 -3.02
CA LEU A 107 2.71 -24.94 -1.67
C LEU A 107 3.61 -24.40 -0.54
N HIS A 108 4.94 -24.49 -0.70
CA HIS A 108 5.86 -23.96 0.31
C HIS A 108 5.78 -22.43 0.45
N ILE A 109 5.52 -21.70 -0.66
CA ILE A 109 5.30 -20.25 -0.64
C ILE A 109 3.95 -19.93 -0.02
N GLN A 110 2.90 -20.69 -0.35
CA GLN A 110 1.58 -20.50 0.27
C GLN A 110 1.66 -20.64 1.79
N ARG A 111 2.39 -21.65 2.29
CA ARG A 111 2.61 -21.83 3.73
C ARG A 111 3.37 -20.66 4.35
N LEU A 112 4.38 -20.13 3.67
CA LEU A 112 5.12 -18.95 4.13
C LEU A 112 4.23 -17.71 4.29
N LEU A 113 3.25 -17.53 3.39
CA LEU A 113 2.40 -16.34 3.32
C LEU A 113 1.12 -16.42 4.18
N LEU A 114 0.65 -17.63 4.52
CA LEU A 114 -0.63 -17.84 5.22
C LEU A 114 -0.49 -18.32 6.67
N HIS A 115 0.73 -18.50 7.17
CA HIS A 115 1.00 -18.98 8.53
C HIS A 115 1.96 -18.06 9.33
N LYS A 116 1.98 -16.76 9.01
CA LYS A 116 2.67 -15.73 9.80
C LYS A 116 1.68 -14.74 10.37
#